data_AF-A0A838I0S9-F1
#
_entry.id   AF-A0A838I0S9-F1
#
_cell.length_a   1.000
_cell.length_b   1.000
_cell.length_c   1.000
_cell.angle_alpha   90.00
_cell.angle_beta   90.00
_cell.angle_gamma   90.00
#
_symmetry.space_group_name_H-M   'P 1'
#
loop_
_entity.id
_entity.type
_entity.pdbx_description
1 polymer ?
#
loop_
_entity_poly.entity_id
_entity_poly.type
_entity_poly.pdbx_seq_one_letter_code
_entity_poly.pdbx_strand_id
1 'polypeptide(L)'
;MELASGLDPGTRYRCGACGNLTRFDVESVERVRRFWHVDLAGTGRAEEEVRTEARVVSVACRWCGSTDAIEVVATPGAHDSTGAHGSPATR
;
A
#
# COMPACT_ATOMS: atom_id res chain seq x y z
N MET A 1 9.31 -3.26 -5.44
CA MET A 1 8.28 -4.22 -5.01
C MET A 1 8.26 -4.21 -3.50
N GLU A 2 7.24 -3.62 -2.89
CA GLU A 2 6.79 -3.96 -1.52
C GLU A 2 5.72 -2.97 -1.07
N LEU A 3 4.45 -3.37 -1.10
CA LEU A 3 3.36 -2.64 -0.45
C LEU A 3 2.41 -3.64 0.19
N ALA A 4 2.69 -4.00 1.45
CA ALA A 4 1.82 -4.89 2.22
C ALA A 4 0.62 -4.15 2.81
N SER A 5 0.66 -2.83 2.90
CA SER A 5 -0.34 -2.04 3.61
C SER A 5 -1.53 -1.64 2.74
N GLY A 6 -1.56 -2.06 1.47
CA GLY A 6 -2.79 -2.05 0.70
C GLY A 6 -2.57 -1.94 -0.79
N LEU A 7 -1.76 -1.00 -1.28
CA LEU A 7 -1.84 -0.56 -2.68
C LEU A 7 -0.57 0.16 -3.17
N ASP A 8 -0.28 0.03 -4.47
CA ASP A 8 0.72 0.82 -5.22
C ASP A 8 0.46 2.32 -5.13
N PRO A 9 1.50 3.18 -5.03
CA PRO A 9 1.31 4.62 -5.11
C PRO A 9 0.56 4.94 -6.40
N GLY A 10 -0.48 5.77 -6.30
CA GLY A 10 -1.35 6.08 -7.43
C GLY A 10 -2.51 5.11 -7.62
N THR A 11 -2.69 4.11 -6.75
CA THR A 11 -3.91 3.29 -6.68
C THR A 11 -4.66 3.50 -5.37
N ARG A 12 -5.97 3.18 -5.35
CA ARG A 12 -6.86 3.25 -4.17
C ARG A 12 -7.91 2.15 -4.22
N TYR A 13 -8.50 1.82 -3.07
CA TYR A 13 -9.65 0.93 -3.00
C TYR A 13 -10.95 1.68 -3.33
N ARG A 14 -11.88 0.98 -3.96
CA ARG A 14 -13.26 1.41 -4.19
C ARG A 14 -14.21 0.30 -3.78
N CYS A 15 -15.22 0.62 -2.98
CA CYS A 15 -16.33 -0.30 -2.74
C CYS A 15 -17.37 -0.12 -3.86
N GLY A 16 -17.55 -1.14 -4.70
CA GLY A 16 -18.57 -1.21 -5.73
C GLY A 16 -20.00 -1.25 -5.16
N ALA A 17 -20.18 -1.71 -3.92
CA ALA A 17 -21.50 -1.81 -3.29
C ALA A 17 -22.06 -0.46 -2.79
N CYS A 18 -21.23 0.42 -2.21
CA CYS A 18 -21.70 1.69 -1.62
C CYS A 18 -20.97 2.94 -2.12
N GLY A 19 -19.95 2.80 -2.96
CA GLY A 19 -19.17 3.92 -3.50
C GLY A 19 -18.11 4.48 -2.55
N ASN A 20 -17.89 3.88 -1.38
CA ASN A 20 -16.82 4.31 -0.47
C ASN A 20 -15.43 4.18 -1.10
N LEU A 21 -14.59 5.19 -0.90
CA LEU A 21 -13.24 5.30 -1.47
C LEU A 21 -12.16 5.54 -0.40
N THR A 22 -12.54 5.73 0.85
CA THR A 22 -11.62 6.32 1.86
C THR A 22 -11.55 5.57 3.17
N ARG A 23 -12.44 4.60 3.44
CA ARG A 23 -12.45 3.86 4.71
C ARG A 23 -12.56 2.35 4.50
N PHE A 24 -11.45 1.65 4.72
CA PHE A 24 -11.37 0.20 4.63
C PHE A 24 -10.61 -0.34 5.83
N ASP A 25 -11.08 -1.46 6.36
CA ASP A 25 -10.26 -2.27 7.27
C ASP A 25 -9.43 -3.20 6.38
N VAL A 26 -8.11 -3.17 6.55
CA VAL A 26 -7.14 -3.94 5.75
C VAL A 26 -6.34 -4.81 6.70
N GLU A 27 -6.38 -6.12 6.48
CA GLU A 27 -5.53 -7.08 7.17
C GLU A 27 -4.35 -7.43 6.28
N SER A 28 -3.15 -7.44 6.84
CA SER A 28 -1.93 -7.77 6.11
C SER A 28 -0.97 -8.60 6.95
N VAL A 29 -0.10 -9.34 6.26
CA VAL A 29 1.03 -10.07 6.83
C VAL A 29 2.31 -9.43 6.34
N GLU A 30 3.22 -9.21 7.27
CA GLU A 30 4.52 -8.62 7.02
C GLU A 30 5.61 -9.52 7.61
N ARG A 31 6.64 -9.81 6.81
CA ARG A 31 7.84 -10.48 7.31
C ARG A 31 8.96 -9.47 7.45
N VAL A 32 9.41 -9.29 8.69
CA VAL A 32 10.42 -8.30 9.05
C VAL A 32 11.60 -8.97 9.73
N ARG A 33 12.82 -8.63 9.32
CA ARG A 33 14.06 -8.96 10.02
C ARG A 33 14.57 -7.72 10.74
N ARG A 34 15.00 -7.87 11.99
CA ARG A 34 15.55 -6.77 12.79
C ARG A 34 16.93 -7.12 13.31
N PHE A 35 17.87 -6.18 13.23
CA PHE A 35 19.12 -6.24 13.98
C PHE A 35 18.87 -5.65 15.36
N TRP A 36 18.99 -6.47 16.40
CA TRP A 36 18.61 -6.12 17.76
C TRP A 36 19.85 -5.90 18.62
N HIS A 37 19.94 -4.72 19.22
CA HIS A 37 20.98 -4.40 20.19
C HIS A 37 20.37 -4.44 21.59
N VAL A 38 20.98 -5.24 22.47
CA VAL A 38 20.61 -5.37 23.89
C VAL A 38 21.80 -4.93 24.73
N ASP A 39 21.55 -4.06 25.70
CA ASP A 39 22.57 -3.67 26.66
C ASP A 39 22.79 -4.73 27.75
N LEU A 40 23.81 -4.53 28.58
CA LEU A 40 24.14 -5.45 29.67
C LEU A 40 23.06 -5.48 30.78
N ALA A 41 22.20 -4.47 30.86
CA ALA A 41 21.08 -4.42 31.79
C ALA A 41 19.83 -5.14 31.24
N GLY A 42 19.87 -5.63 29.99
CA GLY A 42 18.78 -6.35 29.34
C GLY A 42 17.79 -5.46 28.59
N THR A 43 18.05 -4.16 28.45
CA THR A 43 17.20 -3.27 27.65
C THR A 43 17.61 -3.40 26.18
N GLY A 44 16.64 -3.66 25.29
CA GLY A 44 16.91 -3.89 23.88
C GLY A 44 16.08 -3.01 22.95
N ARG A 45 16.67 -2.66 21.80
CA ARG A 45 16.00 -1.97 20.69
C ARG A 45 16.48 -2.51 19.35
N ALA A 46 15.66 -2.38 18.32
CA ALA A 46 16.13 -2.54 16.95
C ALA A 46 17.06 -1.37 16.58
N GLU A 47 18.20 -1.68 15.99
CA GLU A 47 19.07 -0.68 15.33
C GLU A 47 18.83 -0.65 13.82
N GLU A 48 18.46 -1.79 13.24
CA GLU A 48 18.06 -1.90 11.84
C GLU A 48 16.81 -2.75 11.71
N GLU A 49 15.95 -2.41 10.76
CA GLU A 49 14.74 -3.13 10.42
C GLU A 49 14.62 -3.23 8.90
N VAL A 50 14.51 -4.46 8.40
CA VAL A 50 14.35 -4.76 6.97
C VAL A 50 13.08 -5.56 6.79
N ARG A 51 12.13 -5.00 6.05
CA ARG A 51 10.98 -5.74 5.55
C ARG A 51 11.39 -6.58 4.36
N THR A 52 10.92 -7.82 4.32
CA THR A 52 11.31 -8.81 3.32
C THR A 52 10.11 -9.40 2.59
N GLU A 53 8.93 -9.28 3.18
CA GLU A 53 7.70 -9.77 2.60
C GLU A 53 6.52 -8.95 3.12
N ALA A 54 5.53 -8.85 2.25
CA ALA A 54 4.45 -7.91 2.36
C ALA A 54 3.24 -8.42 1.57
N ARG A 55 2.14 -8.80 2.25
CA ARG A 55 0.92 -9.23 1.56
C ARG A 55 -0.36 -8.83 2.30
N VAL A 56 -1.37 -8.37 1.54
CA VAL A 56 -2.74 -8.18 2.02
C VAL A 56 -3.47 -9.51 2.14
N VAL A 57 -4.11 -9.74 3.28
CA VAL A 57 -4.93 -10.93 3.60
C VAL A 57 -6.39 -10.68 3.29
N SER A 58 -6.95 -9.56 3.76
CA SER A 58 -8.36 -9.23 3.60
C SER A 58 -8.57 -7.72 3.54
N VAL A 59 -9.65 -7.31 2.86
CA VAL A 59 -10.10 -5.92 2.80
C VAL A 59 -11.61 -5.88 2.98
N ALA A 60 -12.07 -5.04 3.90
CA ALA A 60 -13.49 -4.82 4.17
C ALA A 60 -13.84 -3.35 4.06
N CYS A 61 -14.94 -3.02 3.39
CA CYS A 61 -15.48 -1.67 3.41
C CYS A 61 -15.98 -1.35 4.82
N ARG A 62 -15.32 -0.41 5.50
CA ARG A 62 -15.71 -0.04 6.88
C ARG A 62 -17.05 0.68 6.96
N TRP A 63 -17.58 1.12 5.82
CA TRP A 63 -18.86 1.82 5.76
C TRP A 63 -20.06 0.87 5.71
N CYS A 64 -20.05 -0.11 4.79
CA CYS A 64 -21.18 -1.03 4.58
C CYS A 64 -20.88 -2.49 4.94
N GLY A 65 -19.64 -2.82 5.27
CA GLY A 65 -19.21 -4.17 5.64
C GLY A 65 -18.93 -5.11 4.47
N SER A 66 -19.10 -4.68 3.20
CA SER A 66 -18.80 -5.56 2.05
C SER A 66 -17.32 -5.91 1.98
N THR A 67 -17.04 -7.19 1.74
CA THR A 67 -15.70 -7.76 1.57
C THR A 67 -15.45 -8.27 0.15
N ASP A 68 -16.51 -8.35 -0.66
CA ASP A 68 -16.54 -8.98 -1.98
C ASP A 68 -16.71 -7.99 -3.13
N ALA A 69 -17.21 -6.78 -2.84
CA ALA A 69 -17.33 -5.69 -3.81
C ALA A 69 -16.19 -4.68 -3.70
N ILE A 70 -14.96 -5.12 -3.36
CA ILE A 70 -13.80 -4.23 -3.25
C ILE A 70 -12.96 -4.30 -4.53
N GLU A 71 -12.78 -3.15 -5.17
CA GLU A 71 -12.02 -2.96 -6.40
C GLU A 71 -10.77 -2.11 -6.14
N VAL A 72 -9.71 -2.36 -6.90
CA VAL A 72 -8.54 -1.47 -6.96
C VAL A 72 -8.67 -0.58 -8.19
N VAL A 73 -8.61 0.74 -7.97
CA VAL A 73 -8.74 1.74 -9.04
C VAL A 73 -7.60 2.74 -9.00
N ALA A 74 -7.35 3.42 -10.11
CA ALA A 74 -6.39 4.53 -10.13
C ALA A 74 -6.85 5.68 -9.23
N THR A 75 -5.89 6.32 -8.58
CA THR A 75 -6.10 7.59 -7.88
C THR A 75 -6.18 8.70 -8.92
N PRO A 76 -7.16 9.62 -8.82
CA PRO A 76 -7.26 10.74 -9.75
C PRO A 76 -5.96 11.56 -9.79
N GLY A 77 -5.44 11.82 -10.99
CA GLY A 77 -4.17 12.54 -11.18
C GLY A 77 -2.92 11.67 -11.16
N ALA A 78 -3.03 10.35 -10.93
CA ALA A 78 -1.95 9.40 -11.18
C ALA A 78 -1.82 9.19 -12.71
N HIS A 79 -1.27 10.19 -13.40
CA HIS A 79 -0.83 10.03 -14.78
C HIS A 79 0.56 9.41 -14.78
N ASP A 80 0.71 8.30 -15.50
CA ASP A 80 2.00 7.69 -15.81
C ASP A 80 2.85 8.72 -16.56
N SER A 81 4.01 9.09 -16.01
CA SER A 81 4.95 10.02 -16.67
C SER A 81 5.69 9.37 -17.84
N THR A 82 5.31 8.16 -18.25
CA THR A 82 5.84 7.47 -19.43
C THR A 82 5.09 7.91 -20.70
N GLY A 83 5.29 9.17 -21.10
CA GLY A 83 4.75 9.74 -22.35
C GLY A 83 5.77 10.66 -23.00
N ALA A 84 6.37 10.17 -24.08
CA ALA A 84 7.39 10.81 -24.91
C ALA A 84 7.27 12.33 -25.02
N HIS A 85 8.36 13.05 -24.69
CA HIS A 85 8.59 14.40 -25.16
C HIS A 85 8.81 14.34 -26.68
N GLY A 86 7.71 14.33 -27.44
CA GLY A 86 7.74 14.66 -28.86
C GLY A 86 8.21 16.10 -28.99
N SER A 87 9.46 16.26 -29.41
CA SER A 87 10.04 17.56 -29.76
C SER A 87 9.12 18.25 -30.79
N PRO A 88 8.73 19.53 -30.60
CA PRO A 88 7.96 20.22 -31.62
C PRO A 88 8.88 20.44 -32.83
N ALA A 89 8.51 19.87 -33.98
CA ALA A 89 9.14 20.22 -35.25
C ALA A 89 8.86 21.71 -35.53
N THR A 90 9.91 22.52 -35.48
CA THR A 90 9.89 23.91 -35.92
C THR A 90 9.61 23.94 -37.43
N ARG A 91 8.76 24.89 -37.83
CA ARG A 91 8.21 25.11 -39.17
C ARG A 91 9.25 25.25 -40.28
#